data_AF-A0A9F7R8A4-F1
#
_entry.id   AF-A0A9F7R8A4-F1
#
_cell.length_a   1.000
_cell.length_b   1.000
_cell.length_c   1.000
_cell.angle_alpha   90.00
_cell.angle_beta   90.00
_cell.angle_gamma   90.00
#
_symmetry.space_group_name_H-M   'P 1'
#
loop_
_entity.id
_entity.type
_entity.pdbx_description
1 polymer ?
#
loop_
_entity_poly.entity_id
_entity_poly.type
_entity_poly.pdbx_seq_one_letter_code
_entity_poly.pdbx_strand_id
1 'polypeptide(L)'
;MTATGPRRGRFLTQDGESRRLRHPQGHNGARLKEIQNDAGVSEILSWLKRGAQKDGAGIWRSVEGLCIAPVSLLPCLIKDAHGVDHVNKTEMIRKIRQEWWSPQLASQVDQMVNVCAVCINHNVRKNLTTPLGHIPPPTGPFRHLMMTHIDMGAELQVDGKRFLLVIVDRFSRWVEATATSGEDVESAAKFLCCEVIPRFGIPDFLSSDNGIHFISNVLKNVTSALKIDHKLGCVYLPESQSAMDPGYRTLTNKLAKICDE
;
A
#
# COMPACT_ATOMS: atom_id res chain seq x y z
N MET A 1 -40.32 2.65 38.86
CA MET A 1 -39.47 2.14 37.78
C MET A 1 -38.13 2.88 37.83
N THR A 2 -37.17 2.33 38.57
CA THR A 2 -35.78 2.82 38.62
C THR A 2 -34.90 1.61 38.88
N ALA A 3 -34.28 1.08 37.83
CA ALA A 3 -33.38 -0.07 37.90
C ALA A 3 -31.95 0.42 38.18
N THR A 4 -31.43 0.10 39.36
CA THR A 4 -30.04 0.28 39.76
C THR A 4 -29.20 -0.88 39.22
N GLY A 5 -28.23 -0.58 38.35
CA GLY A 5 -27.29 -1.55 37.79
C GLY A 5 -26.20 -2.00 38.79
N PRO A 6 -25.61 -3.20 38.60
CA PRO A 6 -24.67 -3.79 39.55
C PRO A 6 -23.27 -3.15 39.48
N ARG A 7 -22.65 -3.06 40.66
CA ARG A 7 -21.31 -2.50 40.90
C ARG A 7 -20.23 -3.30 40.16
N ARG A 8 -19.39 -2.61 39.39
CA ARG A 8 -18.19 -3.19 38.74
C ARG A 8 -17.21 -3.68 39.81
N GLY A 9 -16.98 -4.99 39.81
CA GLY A 9 -15.91 -5.65 40.55
C GLY A 9 -14.55 -5.14 40.08
N ARG A 10 -13.70 -4.81 41.04
CA ARG A 10 -12.32 -4.38 40.86
C ARG A 10 -11.50 -5.60 40.42
N PHE A 11 -11.31 -5.77 39.12
CA PHE A 11 -10.36 -6.74 38.59
C PHE A 11 -8.95 -6.28 38.96
N LEU A 12 -8.36 -6.94 39.96
CA LEU A 12 -6.92 -6.93 40.20
C LEU A 12 -6.28 -7.70 39.05
N THR A 13 -5.90 -7.01 37.98
CA THR A 13 -5.04 -7.60 36.95
C THR A 13 -3.63 -7.74 37.52
N GLN A 14 -2.96 -8.84 37.15
CA GLN A 14 -1.60 -9.23 37.53
C GLN A 14 -0.51 -8.27 36.98
N ASP A 15 -0.83 -6.99 36.81
CA ASP A 15 0.02 -5.95 36.19
C ASP A 15 0.97 -5.27 37.21
N GLY A 16 1.36 -6.01 38.26
CA GLY A 16 2.24 -5.52 39.31
C GLY A 16 3.74 -5.73 39.04
N GLU A 17 4.10 -6.66 38.15
CA GLU A 17 5.49 -7.00 37.86
C GLU A 17 6.04 -6.30 36.62
N SER A 18 5.24 -6.15 35.55
CA SER A 18 5.65 -5.44 34.32
C SER A 18 5.87 -3.94 34.53
N ARG A 19 5.28 -3.34 35.57
CA ARG A 19 5.51 -1.93 35.92
C ARG A 19 6.91 -1.62 36.48
N ARG A 20 7.69 -2.64 36.84
CA ARG A 20 8.93 -2.48 37.64
C ARG A 20 10.19 -2.27 36.82
N LEU A 21 10.17 -2.28 35.49
CA LEU A 21 11.40 -2.15 34.67
C LEU A 21 11.53 -0.79 33.94
N ARG A 22 10.72 0.19 34.32
CA ARG A 22 10.51 1.44 33.56
C ARG A 22 11.52 2.56 33.75
N HIS A 23 12.56 2.37 34.57
CA HIS A 23 13.57 3.43 34.72
C HIS A 23 14.91 2.85 35.16
N PRO A 24 16.00 3.09 34.40
CA PRO A 24 17.34 2.63 34.76
C PRO A 24 17.94 3.33 35.98
N GLN A 25 17.36 4.44 36.44
CA GLN A 25 17.93 5.32 37.47
C GLN A 25 17.24 5.24 38.86
N GLY A 26 16.36 4.26 39.10
CA GLY A 26 15.69 4.06 40.39
C GLY A 26 16.13 2.80 41.16
N HIS A 27 15.29 2.34 42.10
CA HIS A 27 15.41 1.08 42.91
C HIS A 27 15.73 -0.21 42.12
N ASN A 28 15.85 -0.13 40.79
CA ASN A 28 16.08 -1.21 39.84
C ASN A 28 17.54 -1.35 39.38
N GLY A 29 18.46 -0.47 39.78
CA GLY A 29 19.87 -0.54 39.36
C GLY A 29 20.55 -1.87 39.73
N ALA A 30 20.23 -2.43 40.90
CA ALA A 30 20.74 -3.73 41.34
C ALA A 30 20.25 -4.88 40.45
N ARG A 31 18.95 -4.90 40.14
CA ARG A 31 18.33 -5.90 39.27
C ARG A 31 18.83 -5.80 37.83
N LEU A 32 19.03 -4.59 37.32
CA LEU A 32 19.61 -4.38 35.99
C LEU A 32 21.05 -4.92 35.93
N LYS A 33 21.83 -4.69 36.98
CA LYS A 33 23.19 -5.22 37.08
C LYS A 33 23.20 -6.76 37.08
N GLU A 34 22.28 -7.40 37.80
CA GLU A 34 22.10 -8.87 37.75
C GLU A 34 21.81 -9.35 36.33
N ILE A 35 20.79 -8.77 35.67
CA ILE A 35 20.40 -9.16 34.30
C ILE A 35 21.54 -8.94 33.30
N GLN A 36 22.33 -7.88 33.48
CA GLN A 36 23.50 -7.61 32.63
C GLN A 36 24.68 -8.56 32.91
N ASN A 37 24.84 -9.03 34.14
CA ASN A 37 25.87 -10.00 34.49
C ASN A 37 25.53 -11.41 33.97
N ASP A 38 24.24 -11.73 33.88
CA ASP A 38 23.75 -12.98 33.30
C ASP A 38 23.79 -13.01 31.76
N ALA A 39 24.20 -11.89 31.13
CA ALA A 39 24.32 -11.82 29.68
C ALA A 39 25.42 -12.74 29.15
N GLY A 40 25.17 -13.35 27.99
CA GLY A 40 26.12 -14.27 27.37
C GLY A 40 27.44 -13.59 26.98
N VAL A 41 28.52 -14.35 26.98
CA VAL A 41 29.88 -13.84 26.64
C VAL A 41 29.91 -13.15 25.27
N SER A 42 29.24 -13.71 24.27
CA SER A 42 29.14 -13.13 22.91
C SER A 42 28.41 -11.78 22.90
N GLU A 43 27.43 -11.62 23.78
CA GLU A 43 26.64 -10.39 23.92
C GLU A 43 27.48 -9.29 24.55
N ILE A 44 28.19 -9.61 25.65
CA ILE A 44 29.11 -8.69 26.32
C ILE A 44 30.23 -8.24 25.36
N LEU A 45 30.79 -9.17 24.57
CA LEU A 45 31.79 -8.84 23.54
C LEU A 45 31.23 -7.88 22.48
N SER A 46 29.95 -8.02 22.09
CA SER A 46 29.29 -7.10 21.16
C SER A 46 29.15 -5.68 21.73
N TRP A 47 28.86 -5.56 23.03
CA TRP A 47 28.81 -4.27 23.72
C TRP A 47 30.18 -3.61 23.77
N LEU A 48 31.21 -4.35 24.18
CA LEU A 48 32.59 -3.88 24.24
C LEU A 48 33.12 -3.41 22.88
N LYS A 49 32.86 -4.18 21.82
CA LYS A 49 33.23 -3.82 20.44
C LYS A 49 32.62 -2.49 19.99
N ARG A 50 31.49 -2.09 20.58
CA ARG A 50 30.77 -0.85 20.30
C ARG A 50 31.07 0.27 21.32
N GLY A 51 32.13 0.10 22.11
CA GLY A 51 32.63 1.12 23.03
C GLY A 51 31.88 1.21 24.36
N ALA A 52 31.11 0.18 24.72
CA ALA A 52 30.39 0.17 25.99
C ALA A 52 31.34 0.03 27.19
N GLN A 53 30.98 0.68 28.30
CA GLN A 53 31.77 0.70 29.53
C GLN A 53 30.89 0.55 30.76
N LYS A 54 31.47 0.11 31.88
CA LYS A 54 30.77 0.07 33.16
C LYS A 54 30.87 1.42 33.87
N ASP A 55 29.77 1.87 34.44
CA ASP A 55 29.76 3.04 35.32
C ASP A 55 30.28 2.71 36.73
N GLY A 56 30.34 3.71 37.61
CA GLY A 56 30.77 3.54 39.01
C GLY A 56 29.88 2.60 39.85
N ALA A 57 28.66 2.28 39.38
CA ALA A 57 27.78 1.29 40.01
C ALA A 57 28.00 -0.14 39.44
N GLY A 58 28.81 -0.27 38.39
CA GLY A 58 29.09 -1.52 37.70
C GLY A 58 28.04 -1.90 36.65
N ILE A 59 27.22 -0.95 36.20
CA ILE A 59 26.20 -1.13 35.15
C ILE A 59 26.82 -0.79 33.80
N TRP A 60 26.55 -1.63 32.80
CA TRP A 60 26.98 -1.38 31.43
C TRP A 60 26.19 -0.24 30.78
N ARG A 61 26.93 0.70 30.19
CA ARG A 61 26.42 1.86 29.44
C ARG A 61 27.04 1.94 28.05
N SER A 62 26.27 2.47 27.11
CA SER A 62 26.76 2.80 25.77
C SER A 62 27.68 4.03 25.79
N VAL A 63 28.32 4.33 24.65
CA VAL A 63 29.11 5.57 24.46
C VAL A 63 28.28 6.85 24.65
N GLU A 64 26.96 6.76 24.52
CA GLU A 64 26.00 7.85 24.72
C GLU A 64 25.55 7.98 26.20
N GLY A 65 26.05 7.12 27.09
CA GLY A 65 25.70 7.10 28.53
C GLY A 65 24.38 6.36 28.85
N LEU A 66 23.69 5.83 27.84
CA LEU A 66 22.45 5.07 28.00
C LEU A 66 22.72 3.68 28.59
N CYS A 67 21.80 3.18 29.42
CA CYS A 67 21.91 1.84 29.98
C CYS A 67 21.75 0.79 28.89
N ILE A 68 22.61 -0.23 28.90
CA ILE A 68 22.48 -1.32 27.94
C ILE A 68 21.33 -2.24 28.35
N ALA A 69 20.39 -2.48 27.44
CA ALA A 69 19.36 -3.50 27.58
C ALA A 69 19.86 -4.83 26.99
N PRO A 70 20.06 -5.86 27.83
CA PRO A 70 20.40 -7.19 27.33
C PRO A 70 19.27 -7.79 26.48
N VAL A 71 19.61 -8.74 25.63
CA VAL A 71 18.68 -9.44 24.72
C VAL A 71 17.54 -10.10 25.50
N SER A 72 17.78 -10.54 26.73
CA SER A 72 16.74 -11.09 27.62
C SER A 72 15.69 -10.05 28.05
N LEU A 73 16.06 -8.76 28.11
CA LEU A 73 15.20 -7.66 28.53
C LEU A 73 14.44 -7.03 27.35
N LEU A 74 15.00 -7.11 26.14
CA LEU A 74 14.41 -6.51 24.93
C LEU A 74 12.95 -6.91 24.66
N PRO A 75 12.54 -8.20 24.75
CA PRO A 75 11.15 -8.58 24.49
C PRO A 75 10.15 -7.85 25.40
N CYS A 76 10.51 -7.62 26.67
CA CYS A 76 9.66 -6.89 27.61
C CYS A 76 9.52 -5.42 27.21
N LEU A 77 10.66 -4.75 26.94
CA LEU A 77 10.67 -3.34 26.53
C LEU A 77 9.94 -3.12 25.20
N ILE A 78 10.13 -4.04 24.25
CA ILE A 78 9.45 -3.99 22.95
C ILE A 78 7.96 -4.21 23.11
N LYS A 79 7.52 -5.17 23.93
CA LYS A 79 6.10 -5.42 24.19
C LYS A 79 5.42 -4.19 24.81
N ASP A 80 6.09 -3.55 25.77
CA ASP A 80 5.58 -2.33 26.39
C ASP A 80 5.53 -1.15 25.41
N ALA A 81 6.59 -0.97 24.61
CA ALA A 81 6.65 0.10 23.60
C ALA A 81 5.67 -0.12 22.44
N HIS A 82 5.40 -1.39 22.09
CA HIS A 82 4.45 -1.80 21.06
C HIS A 82 3.02 -1.40 21.41
N GLY A 83 2.67 -1.54 22.69
CA GLY A 83 1.43 -1.04 23.25
C GLY A 83 0.16 -1.63 22.63
N VAL A 84 -0.97 -1.05 23.02
CA VAL A 84 -2.29 -1.34 22.40
C VAL A 84 -2.46 -0.65 21.05
N ASP A 85 -1.63 0.36 20.80
CA ASP A 85 -1.65 1.22 19.62
C ASP A 85 -0.80 0.67 18.45
N HIS A 86 -0.10 -0.46 18.63
CA HIS A 86 0.69 -1.13 17.58
C HIS A 86 1.58 -0.15 16.80
N VAL A 87 2.31 0.70 17.55
CA VAL A 87 3.13 1.77 16.96
C VAL A 87 4.13 1.25 15.93
N ASN A 88 4.45 2.11 14.97
CA ASN A 88 5.40 1.79 13.91
C ASN A 88 6.82 1.50 14.45
N LYS A 89 7.63 0.79 13.63
CA LYS A 89 8.98 0.35 13.99
C LYS A 89 9.88 1.49 14.47
N THR A 90 9.87 2.60 13.73
CA THR A 90 10.69 3.78 14.02
C THR A 90 10.35 4.37 15.39
N GLU A 91 9.06 4.46 15.70
CA GLU A 91 8.56 5.01 16.95
C GLU A 91 8.84 4.09 18.14
N MET A 92 8.72 2.76 17.97
CA MET A 92 9.15 1.81 19.01
C MET A 92 10.63 1.95 19.35
N ILE A 93 11.48 2.02 18.32
CA ILE A 93 12.92 2.21 18.51
C ILE A 93 13.19 3.55 19.20
N ARG A 94 12.49 4.61 18.79
CA ARG A 94 12.64 5.95 19.37
C ARG A 94 12.29 5.96 20.86
N LYS A 95 11.13 5.40 21.24
CA LYS A 95 10.68 5.31 22.64
C LYS A 95 11.70 4.56 23.51
N ILE A 96 12.21 3.43 23.03
CA ILE A 96 13.18 2.61 23.78
C ILE A 96 14.54 3.34 23.88
N ARG A 97 14.99 3.98 22.80
CA ARG A 97 16.27 4.72 22.76
C ARG A 97 16.33 5.96 23.65
N GLN A 98 15.22 6.41 24.22
CA GLN A 98 15.24 7.50 25.20
C GLN A 98 15.97 7.11 26.49
N GLU A 99 15.93 5.83 26.87
CA GLU A 99 16.49 5.35 28.14
C GLU A 99 17.44 4.15 27.98
N TRP A 100 17.31 3.40 26.88
CA TRP A 100 17.97 2.13 26.68
C TRP A 100 18.74 2.06 25.37
N TRP A 101 19.86 1.38 25.38
CA TRP A 101 20.64 1.09 24.18
C TRP A 101 20.86 -0.42 24.04
N SER A 102 20.76 -0.94 22.82
CA SER A 102 21.13 -2.33 22.54
C SER A 102 21.47 -2.51 21.06
N PRO A 103 22.52 -3.29 20.72
CA PRO A 103 22.85 -3.56 19.33
C PRO A 103 21.74 -4.31 18.58
N GLN A 104 20.98 -5.15 19.29
CA GLN A 104 19.98 -6.05 18.74
C GLN A 104 18.57 -5.45 18.71
N LEU A 105 18.40 -4.21 19.20
CA LEU A 105 17.09 -3.56 19.33
C LEU A 105 16.31 -3.54 18.01
N ALA A 106 16.93 -3.08 16.91
CA ALA A 106 16.25 -2.99 15.62
C ALA A 106 15.82 -4.36 15.10
N SER A 107 16.72 -5.35 15.17
CA SER A 107 16.43 -6.73 14.73
C SER A 107 15.30 -7.38 15.54
N GLN A 108 15.26 -7.13 16.85
CA GLN A 108 14.21 -7.67 17.72
C GLN A 108 12.85 -6.98 17.49
N VAL A 109 12.86 -5.67 17.23
CA VAL A 109 11.66 -4.93 16.82
C VAL A 109 11.13 -5.46 15.49
N ASP A 110 12.01 -5.73 14.53
CA ASP A 110 11.62 -6.35 13.25
C ASP A 110 10.98 -7.72 13.46
N GLN A 111 11.59 -8.57 14.30
CA GLN A 111 11.04 -9.88 14.62
C GLN A 111 9.66 -9.78 15.28
N MET A 112 9.47 -8.88 16.25
CA MET A 112 8.18 -8.67 16.92
C MET A 112 7.07 -8.29 15.92
N VAL A 113 7.34 -7.35 15.01
CA VAL A 113 6.34 -6.94 14.01
C VAL A 113 6.00 -8.08 13.04
N ASN A 114 6.97 -8.94 12.73
CA ASN A 114 6.77 -10.09 11.86
C ASN A 114 6.04 -11.27 12.51
N VAL A 115 5.87 -11.28 13.84
CA VAL A 115 5.05 -12.28 14.55
C VAL A 115 3.72 -11.73 15.07
N CYS A 116 3.57 -10.40 15.11
CA CYS A 116 2.35 -9.76 15.58
C CYS A 116 1.23 -9.85 14.54
N ALA A 117 0.19 -10.65 14.80
CA ALA A 117 -0.95 -10.85 13.90
C ALA A 117 -1.65 -9.53 13.52
N VAL A 118 -1.78 -8.59 14.47
CA VAL A 118 -2.41 -7.30 14.21
C VAL A 118 -1.57 -6.49 13.22
N CYS A 119 -0.27 -6.35 13.44
CA CYS A 119 0.61 -5.64 12.52
C CYS A 119 0.71 -6.33 11.16
N ILE A 120 0.76 -7.66 11.13
CA ILE A 120 0.79 -8.45 9.90
C ILE A 120 -0.43 -8.16 9.03
N ASN A 121 -1.61 -8.04 9.64
CA ASN A 121 -2.87 -7.88 8.93
C ASN A 121 -3.18 -6.42 8.55
N HIS A 122 -2.69 -5.44 9.32
CA HIS A 122 -3.08 -4.04 9.14
C HIS A 122 -1.97 -3.16 8.53
N ASN A 123 -0.70 -3.57 8.64
CA ASN A 123 0.37 -2.78 8.03
C ASN A 123 0.40 -3.02 6.51
N VAL A 124 0.39 -1.93 5.76
CA VAL A 124 0.58 -1.97 4.30
C VAL A 124 1.95 -2.57 4.02
N ARG A 125 1.96 -3.80 3.51
CA ARG A 125 3.16 -4.38 2.93
C ARG A 125 3.41 -3.63 1.63
N LYS A 126 4.62 -3.09 1.46
CA LYS A 126 5.13 -2.76 0.13
C LYS A 126 5.29 -4.09 -0.60
N ASN A 127 4.20 -4.58 -1.18
CA ASN A 127 4.24 -5.78 -2.00
C ASN A 127 5.25 -5.55 -3.11
N LEU A 128 5.96 -6.63 -3.46
CA LEU A 128 6.85 -6.68 -4.60
C LEU A 128 6.23 -5.91 -5.76
N THR A 129 6.98 -4.99 -6.33
CA THR A 129 6.67 -4.44 -7.65
C THR A 129 6.69 -5.63 -8.59
N THR A 130 5.53 -6.26 -8.82
CA THR A 130 5.39 -7.22 -9.90
C THR A 130 5.77 -6.45 -11.16
N PRO A 131 6.76 -6.89 -11.95
CA PRO A 131 7.04 -6.22 -13.21
C PRO A 131 5.74 -6.17 -13.99
N LEU A 132 5.31 -4.95 -14.35
CA LEU A 132 4.14 -4.74 -15.17
C LEU A 132 4.25 -5.67 -16.38
N GLY A 133 3.25 -6.53 -16.58
CA GLY A 133 3.26 -7.48 -17.69
C GLY A 133 3.52 -6.74 -19.00
N HIS A 134 4.58 -7.10 -19.71
CA HIS A 134 4.95 -6.45 -20.96
C HIS A 134 3.99 -6.93 -22.06
N ILE A 135 2.98 -6.12 -22.38
CA ILE A 135 2.15 -6.36 -23.55
C ILE A 135 3.02 -6.00 -24.78
N PRO A 136 3.23 -6.93 -25.73
CA PRO A 136 4.03 -6.63 -26.90
C PRO A 136 3.48 -5.42 -27.66
N PRO A 137 4.36 -4.57 -28.21
CA PRO A 137 3.93 -3.44 -29.01
C PRO A 137 3.15 -3.93 -30.25
N PRO A 138 2.11 -3.19 -30.68
CA PRO A 138 1.37 -3.53 -31.88
C PRO A 138 2.28 -3.51 -33.13
N THR A 139 1.99 -4.39 -34.08
CA THR A 139 2.78 -4.57 -35.31
C THR A 139 2.48 -3.54 -36.41
N GLY A 140 1.47 -2.68 -36.20
CA GLY A 140 1.09 -1.63 -37.14
C GLY A 140 -0.07 -0.78 -36.64
N PRO A 141 -0.42 0.31 -37.36
CA PRO A 141 -1.49 1.23 -36.99
C PRO A 141 -2.85 0.53 -37.01
N PHE A 142 -3.70 0.89 -36.04
CA PHE A 142 -5.08 0.39 -35.87
C PHE A 142 -5.21 -1.12 -35.70
N ARG A 143 -4.11 -1.85 -35.43
CA ARG A 143 -4.15 -3.29 -35.13
C ARG A 143 -4.52 -3.58 -33.68
N HIS A 144 -4.22 -2.65 -32.77
CA HIS A 144 -4.58 -2.77 -31.36
C HIS A 144 -5.16 -1.45 -30.85
N LEU A 145 -6.47 -1.47 -30.60
CA LEU A 145 -7.21 -0.31 -30.10
C LEU A 145 -7.44 -0.43 -28.59
N MET A 146 -7.37 0.70 -27.89
CA MET A 146 -7.78 0.82 -26.49
C MET A 146 -9.06 1.68 -26.43
N MET A 147 -10.11 1.20 -25.79
CA MET A 147 -11.41 1.86 -25.68
C MET A 147 -11.81 2.07 -24.21
N THR A 148 -12.27 3.26 -23.86
CA THR A 148 -12.61 3.63 -22.48
C THR A 148 -13.53 4.83 -22.41
N HIS A 149 -14.26 4.97 -21.31
CA HIS A 149 -15.07 6.16 -21.03
C HIS A 149 -14.32 7.10 -20.09
N ILE A 150 -14.38 8.39 -20.40
CA ILE A 150 -13.89 9.47 -19.54
C ILE A 150 -15.11 10.24 -19.06
N ASP A 151 -15.29 10.34 -17.75
CA ASP A 151 -16.29 11.22 -17.14
C ASP A 151 -15.75 12.66 -17.14
N MET A 152 -16.44 13.56 -17.84
CA MET A 152 -16.07 14.98 -17.91
C MET A 152 -16.59 15.79 -16.72
N GLY A 153 -17.39 15.19 -15.82
CA GLY A 153 -18.08 15.92 -14.76
C GLY A 153 -19.44 16.48 -15.19
N ALA A 154 -20.31 16.74 -14.21
CA ALA A 154 -21.67 17.21 -14.47
C ALA A 154 -21.69 18.68 -14.93
N GLU A 155 -20.69 19.44 -14.48
CA GLU A 155 -20.45 20.84 -14.75
C GLU A 155 -20.14 21.15 -16.23
N LEU A 156 -19.61 20.18 -16.98
CA LEU A 156 -19.25 20.32 -18.39
C LEU A 156 -20.22 19.61 -19.34
N GLN A 157 -21.38 19.23 -18.82
CA GLN A 157 -22.40 18.56 -19.61
C GLN A 157 -22.94 19.52 -20.68
N VAL A 158 -22.73 19.17 -21.96
CA VAL A 158 -23.31 19.88 -23.10
C VAL A 158 -24.35 18.98 -23.75
N ASP A 159 -25.57 19.49 -23.97
CA ASP A 159 -26.70 18.74 -24.56
C ASP A 159 -26.98 17.39 -23.89
N GLY A 160 -26.82 17.32 -22.57
CA GLY A 160 -27.04 16.09 -21.81
C GLY A 160 -25.90 15.07 -21.89
N LYS A 161 -24.77 15.37 -22.56
CA LYS A 161 -23.62 14.48 -22.72
C LYS A 161 -22.52 14.79 -21.71
N ARG A 162 -22.25 13.83 -20.82
CA ARG A 162 -21.29 13.94 -19.71
C ARG A 162 -20.02 13.12 -19.94
N PHE A 163 -20.13 12.05 -20.70
CA PHE A 163 -19.04 11.10 -20.89
C PHE A 163 -18.42 11.29 -22.26
N LEU A 164 -17.13 11.02 -22.37
CA LEU A 164 -16.42 10.93 -23.63
C LEU A 164 -15.98 9.47 -23.80
N LEU A 165 -16.53 8.81 -24.81
CA LEU A 165 -16.02 7.52 -25.25
C LEU A 165 -14.82 7.75 -26.15
N VAL A 166 -13.67 7.23 -25.75
CA VAL A 166 -12.39 7.42 -26.43
C VAL A 166 -11.84 6.08 -26.92
N ILE A 167 -11.36 6.07 -28.16
CA ILE A 167 -10.57 4.99 -28.76
C ILE A 167 -9.18 5.52 -29.11
N VAL A 168 -8.15 4.84 -28.63
CA VAL A 168 -6.74 5.16 -28.90
C VAL A 168 -6.08 4.01 -29.65
N ASP A 169 -5.45 4.31 -30.79
CA ASP A 169 -4.55 3.38 -31.45
C ASP A 169 -3.22 3.30 -30.70
N ARG A 170 -2.86 2.11 -30.22
CA ARG A 170 -1.64 1.96 -29.41
C ARG A 170 -0.36 2.17 -30.21
N PHE A 171 -0.38 1.98 -31.54
CA PHE A 171 0.80 2.13 -32.40
C PHE A 171 1.11 3.61 -32.65
N SER A 172 0.16 4.34 -33.24
CA SER A 172 0.35 5.73 -33.66
C SER A 172 0.01 6.76 -32.58
N ARG A 173 -0.65 6.35 -31.49
CA ARG A 173 -1.28 7.23 -30.49
C ARG A 173 -2.41 8.09 -31.07
N TRP A 174 -2.97 7.70 -32.22
CA TRP A 174 -4.15 8.35 -32.79
C TRP A 174 -5.35 8.22 -31.87
N VAL A 175 -6.12 9.28 -31.71
CA VAL A 175 -7.26 9.35 -30.79
C VAL A 175 -8.53 9.66 -31.58
N GLU A 176 -9.54 8.83 -31.39
CA GLU A 176 -10.91 9.07 -31.83
C GLU A 176 -11.81 9.19 -30.59
N ALA A 177 -12.71 10.16 -30.55
CA ALA A 177 -13.56 10.37 -29.39
C ALA A 177 -14.97 10.80 -29.80
N THR A 178 -15.98 10.36 -29.03
CA THR A 178 -17.37 10.79 -29.20
C THR A 178 -18.02 11.02 -27.85
N ALA A 179 -18.87 12.05 -27.77
CA ALA A 179 -19.55 12.42 -26.53
C ALA A 179 -20.86 11.61 -26.35
N THR A 180 -21.02 11.01 -25.16
CA THR A 180 -22.14 10.15 -24.78
C THR A 180 -22.83 10.67 -23.50
N SER A 181 -24.13 10.42 -23.38
CA SER A 181 -24.93 10.80 -22.20
C SER A 181 -24.72 9.87 -21.01
N GLY A 182 -24.29 8.63 -21.27
CA GLY A 182 -23.92 7.64 -20.28
C GLY A 182 -22.78 6.78 -20.79
N GLU A 183 -22.38 5.82 -19.98
CA GLU A 183 -21.41 4.79 -20.38
C GLU A 183 -22.12 3.66 -21.16
N ASP A 184 -23.02 3.94 -22.09
CA ASP A 184 -23.87 2.89 -22.68
C ASP A 184 -23.13 1.98 -23.69
N VAL A 185 -23.57 0.71 -23.70
CA VAL A 185 -22.98 -0.34 -24.54
C VAL A 185 -23.22 -0.08 -26.01
N GLU A 186 -24.43 0.39 -26.33
CA GLU A 186 -24.90 0.62 -27.67
C GLU A 186 -24.09 1.73 -28.34
N SER A 187 -23.80 2.83 -27.62
CA SER A 187 -22.91 3.88 -28.11
C SER A 187 -21.50 3.36 -28.35
N ALA A 188 -20.97 2.50 -27.48
CA ALA A 188 -19.65 1.89 -27.69
C ALA A 188 -19.59 1.00 -28.94
N ALA A 189 -20.58 0.12 -29.10
CA ALA A 189 -20.67 -0.73 -30.28
C ALA A 189 -20.90 0.08 -31.57
N LYS A 190 -21.76 1.10 -31.51
CA LYS A 190 -22.02 2.01 -32.65
C LYS A 190 -20.77 2.78 -33.03
N PHE A 191 -20.07 3.36 -32.07
CA PHE A 191 -18.85 4.12 -32.34
C PHE A 191 -17.76 3.24 -32.98
N LEU A 192 -17.56 2.03 -32.44
CA LEU A 192 -16.62 1.08 -33.00
C LEU A 192 -17.01 0.64 -34.42
N CYS A 193 -18.25 0.16 -34.62
CA CYS A 193 -18.68 -0.46 -35.87
C CYS A 193 -19.05 0.52 -36.97
N CYS A 194 -19.61 1.68 -36.64
CA CYS A 194 -20.12 2.63 -37.62
C CYS A 194 -19.13 3.76 -37.90
N GLU A 195 -18.21 4.07 -36.97
CA GLU A 195 -17.30 5.20 -37.14
C GLU A 195 -15.84 4.76 -37.28
N VAL A 196 -15.32 3.92 -36.38
CA VAL A 196 -13.89 3.57 -36.37
C VAL A 196 -13.55 2.51 -37.43
N ILE A 197 -14.19 1.35 -37.37
CA ILE A 197 -13.89 0.22 -38.26
C ILE A 197 -14.06 0.56 -39.74
N PRO A 198 -15.12 1.28 -40.18
CA PRO A 198 -15.28 1.64 -41.59
C PRO A 198 -14.17 2.54 -42.13
N ARG A 199 -13.53 3.36 -41.27
CA ARG A 199 -12.45 4.27 -41.67
C ARG A 199 -11.08 3.61 -41.64
N PHE A 200 -10.81 2.79 -40.62
CA PHE A 200 -9.45 2.31 -40.34
C PHE A 200 -9.27 0.80 -40.50
N GLY A 201 -10.36 0.08 -40.73
CA GLY A 201 -10.37 -1.38 -40.83
C GLY A 201 -10.64 -2.08 -39.51
N ILE A 202 -10.68 -3.42 -39.56
CA ILE A 202 -10.95 -4.28 -38.41
C ILE A 202 -9.62 -4.49 -37.63
N PRO A 203 -9.57 -4.18 -36.32
CA PRO A 203 -8.38 -4.39 -35.51
C PRO A 203 -8.20 -5.89 -35.17
N ASP A 204 -6.97 -6.29 -34.84
CA ASP A 204 -6.72 -7.63 -34.29
C ASP A 204 -7.15 -7.72 -32.83
N PHE A 205 -6.86 -6.66 -32.07
CA PHE A 205 -7.06 -6.59 -30.63
C PHE A 205 -7.84 -5.35 -30.25
N LEU A 206 -8.81 -5.54 -29.38
CA LEU A 206 -9.49 -4.45 -28.67
C LEU A 206 -9.20 -4.62 -27.19
N SER A 207 -8.73 -3.57 -26.53
CA SER A 207 -8.58 -3.54 -25.08
C SER A 207 -9.55 -2.52 -24.50
N SER A 208 -10.29 -2.90 -23.49
CA SER A 208 -11.15 -1.97 -22.75
C SER A 208 -10.99 -2.16 -21.25
N ASP A 209 -11.42 -1.15 -20.48
CA ASP A 209 -11.60 -1.37 -19.06
C ASP A 209 -12.72 -2.39 -18.78
N ASN A 210 -12.79 -2.82 -17.53
CA ASN A 210 -13.78 -3.77 -17.04
C ASN A 210 -15.09 -3.09 -16.63
N GLY A 211 -15.41 -1.93 -17.20
CA GLY A 211 -16.74 -1.34 -17.06
C GLY A 211 -17.81 -2.35 -17.47
N ILE A 212 -18.90 -2.43 -16.69
CA ILE A 212 -20.07 -3.30 -16.94
C ILE A 212 -20.56 -3.20 -18.39
N HIS A 213 -20.35 -2.04 -18.99
CA HIS A 213 -20.73 -1.73 -20.36
C HIS A 213 -19.84 -2.41 -21.42
N PHE A 214 -18.56 -2.64 -21.13
CA PHE A 214 -17.66 -3.41 -22.01
C PHE A 214 -17.72 -4.93 -21.77
N ILE A 215 -18.30 -5.38 -20.66
CA ILE A 215 -18.50 -6.82 -20.33
C ILE A 215 -19.76 -7.40 -21.01
N SER A 216 -20.61 -6.53 -21.55
CA SER A 216 -21.90 -6.85 -22.14
C SER A 216 -21.81 -7.84 -23.32
N ASN A 217 -22.89 -8.62 -23.51
CA ASN A 217 -22.99 -9.57 -24.61
C ASN A 217 -22.93 -8.91 -25.99
N VAL A 218 -23.32 -7.64 -26.10
CA VAL A 218 -23.33 -6.91 -27.38
C VAL A 218 -21.90 -6.74 -27.91
N LEU A 219 -20.99 -6.19 -27.10
CA LEU A 219 -19.59 -6.01 -27.52
C LEU A 219 -18.87 -7.33 -27.73
N LYS A 220 -19.16 -8.34 -26.91
CA LYS A 220 -18.65 -9.71 -27.12
C LYS A 220 -19.13 -10.31 -28.44
N ASN A 221 -20.40 -10.14 -28.79
CA ASN A 221 -20.96 -10.64 -30.04
C ASN A 221 -20.36 -9.90 -31.24
N VAL A 222 -20.21 -8.58 -31.15
CA VAL A 222 -19.58 -7.76 -32.19
C VAL A 222 -18.13 -8.18 -32.42
N THR A 223 -17.33 -8.23 -31.36
CA THR A 223 -15.91 -8.59 -31.45
C THR A 223 -15.73 -10.03 -31.95
N SER A 224 -16.55 -10.97 -31.48
CA SER A 224 -16.58 -12.35 -31.98
C SER A 224 -16.94 -12.43 -33.48
N ALA A 225 -17.98 -11.72 -33.92
CA ALA A 225 -18.41 -11.69 -35.32
C ALA A 225 -17.33 -11.11 -36.24
N LEU A 226 -16.59 -10.11 -35.76
CA LEU A 226 -15.51 -9.45 -36.49
C LEU A 226 -14.14 -10.12 -36.27
N LYS A 227 -14.07 -11.21 -35.49
CA LYS A 227 -12.84 -11.94 -35.13
C LYS A 227 -11.78 -11.05 -34.46
N ILE A 228 -12.23 -10.09 -33.66
CA ILE A 228 -11.39 -9.21 -32.84
C ILE A 228 -11.15 -9.90 -31.50
N ASP A 229 -9.90 -10.03 -31.08
CA ASP A 229 -9.54 -10.53 -29.75
C ASP A 229 -9.74 -9.41 -28.71
N HIS A 230 -10.87 -9.49 -27.99
CA HIS A 230 -11.24 -8.51 -26.97
C HIS A 230 -10.62 -8.86 -25.61
N LYS A 231 -9.67 -8.04 -25.19
CA LYS A 231 -8.94 -8.15 -23.92
C LYS A 231 -9.51 -7.16 -22.90
N LEU A 232 -10.13 -7.69 -21.86
CA LEU A 232 -10.60 -6.88 -20.73
C LEU A 232 -9.43 -6.59 -19.77
N GLY A 233 -9.21 -5.31 -19.45
CA GLY A 233 -8.21 -4.86 -18.47
C GLY A 233 -8.60 -5.20 -17.03
N CYS A 234 -7.63 -5.20 -16.11
CA CYS A 234 -7.90 -5.47 -14.70
C CYS A 234 -8.84 -4.40 -14.10
N VAL A 235 -9.85 -4.83 -13.34
CA VAL A 235 -10.78 -3.92 -12.65
C VAL A 235 -9.97 -3.02 -11.69
N TYR A 236 -10.29 -1.73 -11.61
CA TYR A 236 -9.79 -0.80 -10.58
C TYR A 236 -8.31 -0.36 -10.63
N LEU A 237 -7.57 -0.51 -11.74
CA LEU A 237 -6.29 0.19 -11.88
C LEU A 237 -6.28 1.12 -13.11
N PRO A 238 -6.62 2.41 -12.96
CA PRO A 238 -6.28 3.46 -13.94
C PRO A 238 -4.78 3.45 -14.27
N GLU A 239 -3.98 3.07 -13.28
CA GLU A 239 -2.54 2.83 -13.37
C GLU A 239 -2.18 1.71 -14.36
N SER A 240 -3.02 0.69 -14.52
CA SER A 240 -2.75 -0.40 -15.46
C SER A 240 -2.88 0.07 -16.92
N GLN A 241 -3.86 0.90 -17.24
CA GLN A 241 -4.03 1.46 -18.58
C GLN A 241 -2.98 2.55 -18.88
N SER A 242 -2.70 3.42 -17.92
CA SER A 242 -1.62 4.41 -18.05
C SER A 242 -0.21 3.80 -18.03
N ALA A 243 -0.03 2.63 -17.42
CA ALA A 243 1.21 1.84 -17.52
C ALA A 243 1.30 1.07 -18.84
N MET A 244 0.17 0.59 -19.37
CA MET A 244 0.10 0.00 -20.71
C MET A 244 0.38 1.04 -21.80
N ASP A 245 0.01 2.30 -21.57
CA ASP A 245 0.19 3.40 -22.51
C ASP A 245 0.46 4.74 -21.79
N PRO A 246 1.72 5.19 -21.68
CA PRO A 246 2.07 6.50 -21.11
C PRO A 246 1.39 7.69 -21.82
N GLY A 247 1.03 7.55 -23.09
CA GLY A 247 0.32 8.56 -23.87
C GLY A 247 -1.13 8.74 -23.41
N TYR A 248 -1.78 7.66 -22.96
CA TYR A 248 -3.13 7.68 -22.41
C TYR A 248 -3.25 8.64 -21.22
N ARG A 249 -2.28 8.59 -20.29
CA ARG A 249 -2.26 9.50 -19.13
C ARG A 249 -2.11 10.97 -19.52
N THR A 250 -1.33 11.23 -20.57
CA THR A 250 -1.15 12.61 -21.05
C THR A 250 -2.43 13.13 -21.70
N LEU A 251 -3.15 12.28 -22.42
CA LEU A 251 -4.44 12.62 -23.01
C LEU A 251 -5.48 12.91 -21.94
N THR A 252 -5.68 12.01 -20.98
CA THR A 252 -6.67 12.21 -19.90
C THR A 252 -6.37 13.44 -19.07
N ASN A 253 -5.09 13.69 -18.75
CA ASN A 253 -4.69 14.90 -18.03
C ASN A 253 -4.93 16.18 -18.83
N LYS A 254 -4.76 16.16 -20.16
CA LYS A 254 -5.04 17.32 -21.01
C LYS A 254 -6.54 17.60 -21.08
N LEU A 255 -7.35 16.55 -21.25
CA LEU A 255 -8.80 16.66 -21.25
C LEU A 255 -9.30 17.19 -19.90
N ALA A 256 -8.80 16.66 -18.79
CA ALA A 256 -9.13 17.15 -17.45
C ALA A 256 -8.79 18.64 -17.25
N LYS A 257 -7.63 19.09 -17.76
CA LYS A 257 -7.27 20.52 -17.69
C LYS A 257 -8.19 21.42 -18.52
N ILE A 258 -8.58 21.00 -19.71
CA ILE A 258 -9.56 21.73 -20.53
C ILE A 258 -10.92 21.76 -19.85
N CYS A 259 -11.23 20.73 -19.08
CA CYS A 259 -12.45 20.62 -18.30
C CYS A 259 -12.46 21.58 -17.08
N ASP A 260 -11.31 21.87 -16.49
CA ASP A 260 -11.20 22.77 -15.32
C ASP A 260 -11.10 24.27 -15.68
N GLU A 261 -10.94 24.63 -16.97
CA GLU A 261 -10.89 26.03 -17.47
C GLU A 261 -12.29 26.62 -17.74
#